data_AF-A0A9Q0YZG1-F1
#
_entry.id   AF-A0A9Q0YZG1-F1
#
_cell.length_a   1.000
_cell.length_b   1.000
_cell.length_c   1.000
_cell.angle_alpha   90.00
_cell.angle_beta   90.00
_cell.angle_gamma   90.00
#
_symmetry.space_group_name_H-M   'P 1'
#
loop_
_entity.id
_entity.type
_entity.pdbx_description
1 polymer ?
#
loop_
_entity_poly.entity_id
_entity_poly.type
_entity_poly.pdbx_seq_one_letter_code
_entity_poly.pdbx_strand_id
1 'polypeptide(L)'
;MEETNYELVLSCPTGLSPSQVSVVFDPSYDRIAHPDIELENSISEIWDQRVQKNASMFNGKKFRYGGHTLCKRDGSQQDFHVCLHLGLTDYRTFVGTNLNPLWEKFLVPSEDDLIRCQHTSCPLGNGAILETSDKKIVVLQRSYNVGEFPGHVVFPGGHPEPEEVGAASHQMGERLTNSEHNNSKGIISSFLPGGNCFVFSLSNSRAYLRVD
;
A
#
# COMPACT_ATOMS: atom_id res chain seq x y z
N MET A 1 7.73 -18.20 -21.38
CA MET A 1 8.17 -17.24 -20.36
C MET A 1 7.25 -17.44 -19.17
N GLU A 2 7.81 -17.71 -18.01
CA GLU A 2 7.04 -17.89 -16.77
C GLU A 2 6.44 -16.52 -16.42
N GLU A 3 5.11 -16.40 -16.38
CA GLU A 3 4.46 -15.13 -16.02
C GLU A 3 4.82 -14.76 -14.58
N THR A 4 5.57 -13.67 -14.43
CA THR A 4 5.83 -13.07 -13.13
C THR A 4 4.56 -12.42 -12.63
N ASN A 5 3.98 -12.93 -11.54
CA ASN A 5 2.78 -12.36 -10.89
C ASN A 5 3.08 -11.10 -10.06
N TYR A 6 4.14 -10.36 -10.40
CA TYR A 6 4.51 -9.12 -9.72
C TYR A 6 5.32 -8.22 -10.65
N GLU A 7 5.29 -6.92 -10.34
CA GLU A 7 6.07 -5.90 -11.00
C GLU A 7 6.87 -5.09 -9.96
N LEU A 8 8.13 -4.78 -10.28
CA LEU A 8 8.98 -3.96 -9.42
C LEU A 8 8.80 -2.48 -9.77
N VAL A 9 8.00 -1.78 -8.97
CA VAL A 9 7.67 -0.35 -9.19
C VAL A 9 8.83 0.58 -8.78
N LEU A 10 9.60 0.24 -7.74
CA LEU A 10 10.72 1.03 -7.25
C LEU A 10 11.82 0.13 -6.66
N SER A 11 13.07 0.36 -7.06
CA SER A 11 14.24 -0.34 -6.53
C SER A 11 15.16 0.61 -5.76
N CYS A 12 15.49 0.26 -4.51
CA CYS A 12 16.41 1.01 -3.65
C CYS A 12 17.45 0.04 -3.06
N PRO A 13 18.44 -0.40 -3.87
CA PRO A 13 19.33 -1.50 -3.49
C PRO A 13 20.22 -1.20 -2.28
N THR A 14 20.52 0.07 -2.03
CA THR A 14 21.31 0.53 -0.87
C THR A 14 20.45 0.88 0.35
N GLY A 15 19.13 0.68 0.26
CA GLY A 15 18.17 1.19 1.23
C GLY A 15 18.03 2.71 1.21
N LEU A 16 17.07 3.21 1.98
CA LEU A 16 16.82 4.64 2.19
C LEU A 16 16.77 4.94 3.68
N SER A 17 17.41 6.03 4.09
CA SER A 17 17.24 6.59 5.42
C SER A 17 15.89 7.32 5.55
N PRO A 18 15.35 7.50 6.77
CA PRO A 18 14.13 8.28 6.98
C PRO A 18 14.19 9.69 6.38
N SER A 19 15.36 10.33 6.36
CA SER A 19 15.55 11.65 5.77
C SER A 19 15.44 11.69 4.24
N GLN A 20 15.65 10.54 3.58
CA GLN A 20 15.57 10.37 2.13
C GLN A 20 14.15 9.98 1.66
N VAL A 21 13.19 9.91 2.58
CA VAL A 21 11.79 9.60 2.26
C VAL A 21 10.91 10.75 2.70
N SER A 22 10.00 11.15 1.83
CA SER A 22 8.95 12.10 2.13
C SER A 22 7.62 11.57 1.63
N VAL A 23 6.53 12.12 2.14
CA VAL A 23 5.17 11.75 1.75
C VAL A 23 4.43 13.02 1.37
N VAL A 24 3.74 12.98 0.23
CA VAL A 24 2.64 13.89 -0.08
C VAL A 24 1.35 13.11 0.15
N PHE A 25 0.51 13.60 1.04
CA PHE A 25 -0.77 12.98 1.38
C PHE A 25 -1.88 13.95 0.98
N ASP A 26 -2.62 13.61 -0.08
CA ASP A 26 -3.54 14.56 -0.73
C ASP A 26 -4.72 13.82 -1.40
N PRO A 27 -5.94 14.40 -1.41
CA PRO A 27 -7.11 13.81 -2.05
C PRO A 27 -6.93 13.53 -3.55
N SER A 28 -6.02 14.23 -4.24
CA SER A 28 -5.72 13.98 -5.66
C SER A 28 -5.14 12.58 -5.92
N TYR A 29 -4.66 11.91 -4.87
CA TYR A 29 -4.16 10.53 -4.94
C TYR A 29 -5.19 9.49 -4.46
N ASP A 30 -6.42 9.91 -4.16
CA ASP A 30 -7.53 9.00 -3.84
C ASP A 30 -8.01 8.25 -5.09
N ARG A 31 -8.84 7.23 -4.88
CA ARG A 31 -9.45 6.48 -5.98
C ARG A 31 -10.45 7.36 -6.72
N ILE A 32 -10.44 7.29 -8.05
CA ILE A 32 -11.45 7.90 -8.91
C ILE A 32 -12.59 6.89 -9.10
N ALA A 33 -13.83 7.26 -8.78
CA ALA A 33 -15.00 6.40 -9.02
C ALA A 33 -15.07 5.97 -10.49
N HIS A 34 -15.47 4.72 -10.73
CA HIS A 34 -15.60 4.21 -12.09
C HIS A 34 -16.84 4.85 -12.78
N PRO A 35 -16.75 5.23 -14.07
CA PRO A 35 -17.87 5.89 -14.76
C PRO A 35 -19.08 4.98 -15.01
N ASP A 36 -18.86 3.66 -15.11
CA ASP A 36 -19.95 2.66 -15.13
C ASP A 36 -20.55 2.51 -13.73
N ILE A 37 -21.79 2.98 -13.58
CA ILE A 37 -22.55 2.99 -12.33
C ILE A 37 -22.85 1.57 -11.84
N GLU A 38 -23.11 0.62 -12.73
CA GLU A 38 -23.39 -0.76 -12.33
C GLU A 38 -22.13 -1.41 -11.75
N LEU A 39 -20.98 -1.19 -12.39
CA LEU A 39 -19.70 -1.67 -11.90
C LEU A 39 -19.33 -1.01 -10.57
N GLU A 40 -19.54 0.29 -10.42
CA GLU A 40 -19.26 1.02 -9.18
C GLU A 40 -20.18 0.56 -8.03
N ASN A 41 -21.48 0.32 -8.31
CA ASN A 41 -22.42 -0.22 -7.33
C ASN A 41 -22.04 -1.63 -6.86
N SER A 42 -21.41 -2.43 -7.72
CA SER A 42 -20.96 -3.79 -7.37
C SER A 42 -19.99 -3.84 -6.18
N ILE A 43 -19.27 -2.74 -5.89
CA ILE A 43 -18.40 -2.61 -4.70
C ILE A 43 -19.22 -2.84 -3.43
N SER A 44 -20.41 -2.23 -3.35
CA SER A 44 -21.32 -2.35 -2.21
C SER A 44 -21.91 -3.75 -2.12
N GLU A 45 -22.37 -4.29 -3.24
CA GLU A 45 -23.01 -5.60 -3.31
C GLU A 45 -22.05 -6.72 -2.88
N ILE A 46 -20.80 -6.69 -3.35
CA ILE A 46 -19.79 -7.68 -2.98
C ILE A 46 -19.45 -7.59 -1.50
N TRP A 47 -19.31 -6.37 -0.97
CA TRP A 47 -19.05 -6.17 0.45
C TRP A 47 -20.17 -6.75 1.32
N ASP A 48 -21.43 -6.43 1.01
CA ASP A 48 -22.58 -6.89 1.76
C ASP A 48 -22.69 -8.42 1.74
N GLN A 49 -22.44 -9.05 0.58
CA GLN A 49 -22.37 -10.51 0.46
C GLN A 49 -21.26 -11.13 1.32
N ARG A 50 -20.08 -10.48 1.45
CA ARG A 50 -18.99 -10.99 2.28
C ARG A 50 -19.27 -10.85 3.77
N VAL A 51 -19.82 -9.72 4.20
CA VAL A 51 -20.20 -9.50 5.60
C VAL A 51 -21.27 -10.50 6.05
N GLN A 52 -22.24 -10.84 5.18
CA GLN A 52 -23.23 -11.89 5.47
C GLN A 52 -22.60 -13.27 5.70
N LYS A 53 -21.50 -13.59 5.01
CA LYS A 53 -20.79 -14.88 5.14
C LYS A 53 -19.80 -14.90 6.31
N ASN A 54 -19.28 -13.75 6.69
CA ASN A 54 -18.30 -13.63 7.77
C ASN A 54 -18.59 -12.42 8.66
N ALA A 55 -19.30 -12.67 9.77
CA ALA A 55 -19.71 -11.64 10.72
C ALA A 55 -18.57 -10.96 11.47
N SER A 56 -17.34 -11.50 11.43
CA SER A 56 -16.16 -10.85 12.03
C SER A 56 -15.47 -9.86 11.09
N MET A 57 -15.92 -9.76 9.84
CA MET A 57 -15.38 -8.82 8.87
C MET A 57 -15.83 -7.39 9.20
N PHE A 58 -14.87 -6.46 9.27
CA PHE A 58 -15.12 -5.04 9.49
C PHE A 58 -14.37 -4.20 8.45
N ASN A 59 -14.86 -3.00 8.18
CA ASN A 59 -14.17 -2.06 7.30
C ASN A 59 -13.11 -1.28 8.09
N GLY A 60 -11.96 -1.01 7.48
CA GLY A 60 -10.88 -0.22 8.07
C GLY A 60 -10.21 0.64 7.02
N LYS A 61 -9.85 1.87 7.39
CA LYS A 61 -9.16 2.81 6.48
C LYS A 61 -7.73 2.36 6.20
N LYS A 62 -7.25 2.66 5.00
CA LYS A 62 -5.92 2.32 4.52
C LYS A 62 -5.35 3.50 3.73
N PHE A 63 -4.03 3.59 3.68
CA PHE A 63 -3.38 4.48 2.71
C PHE A 63 -3.54 3.89 1.32
N ARG A 64 -3.90 4.71 0.34
CA ARG A 64 -3.85 4.36 -1.08
C ARG A 64 -2.49 4.72 -1.64
N TYR A 65 -1.85 3.81 -2.37
CA TYR A 65 -0.65 4.15 -3.12
C TYR A 65 -1.03 4.92 -4.39
N GLY A 66 -0.67 6.19 -4.44
CA GLY A 66 -0.89 7.11 -5.56
C GLY A 66 0.35 7.38 -6.40
N GLY A 67 1.44 6.64 -6.19
CA GLY A 67 2.68 6.74 -6.94
C GLY A 67 3.85 7.30 -6.14
N HIS A 68 4.90 7.66 -6.86
CA HIS A 68 6.10 8.23 -6.26
C HIS A 68 6.87 9.11 -7.25
N THR A 69 7.71 9.99 -6.71
CA THR A 69 8.68 10.78 -7.46
C THR A 69 10.09 10.52 -6.94
N LEU A 70 11.05 10.41 -7.86
CA LEU A 70 12.47 10.29 -7.53
C LEU A 70 13.16 11.63 -7.75
N CYS A 71 13.70 12.21 -6.68
CA CYS A 71 14.54 13.40 -6.74
C CYS A 71 16.00 12.98 -6.59
N LYS A 72 16.83 13.32 -7.58
CA LYS A 72 18.29 13.24 -7.46
C LYS A 72 18.80 14.60 -7.00
N ARG A 73 19.57 14.65 -5.92
CA ARG A 73 20.26 15.90 -5.55
C ARG A 73 21.45 16.08 -6.49
N ASP A 74 21.53 17.25 -7.13
CA ASP A 74 22.58 17.53 -8.12
C ASP A 74 23.98 17.38 -7.49
N GLY A 75 24.82 16.55 -8.12
CA GLY A 75 26.25 16.44 -7.81
C GLY A 75 26.74 15.21 -7.05
N SER A 76 25.87 14.33 -6.51
CA SER A 76 26.29 13.06 -5.90
C SER A 76 25.51 11.87 -6.46
N GLN A 77 26.21 10.79 -6.83
CA GLN A 77 25.60 9.54 -7.34
C GLN A 77 24.86 8.74 -6.25
N GLN A 78 24.78 9.25 -5.01
CA GLN A 78 24.32 8.50 -3.83
C GLN A 78 23.17 9.16 -3.05
N ASP A 79 22.77 10.39 -3.36
CA ASP A 79 21.65 11.05 -2.66
C ASP A 79 20.35 10.98 -3.47
N PHE A 80 19.71 9.81 -3.42
CA PHE A 80 18.34 9.63 -3.89
C PHE A 80 17.35 10.01 -2.79
N HIS A 81 16.35 10.81 -3.15
CA HIS A 81 15.21 11.13 -2.29
C HIS A 81 13.93 10.64 -2.95
N VAL A 82 13.12 9.89 -2.20
CA VAL A 82 11.85 9.34 -2.65
C VAL A 82 10.70 10.12 -2.03
N CYS A 83 9.82 10.64 -2.87
CA CYS A 83 8.56 11.22 -2.44
C CYS A 83 7.44 10.23 -2.76
N LEU A 84 6.80 9.66 -1.74
CA LEU A 84 5.64 8.80 -1.89
C LEU A 84 4.37 9.66 -1.97
N HIS A 85 3.52 9.39 -2.95
CA HIS A 85 2.23 10.05 -3.09
C HIS A 85 1.15 9.11 -2.54
N LEU A 86 0.46 9.54 -1.50
CA LEU A 86 -0.52 8.72 -0.79
C LEU A 86 -1.90 9.39 -0.80
N GLY A 87 -2.92 8.57 -1.05
CA GLY A 87 -4.32 8.92 -0.82
C GLY A 87 -4.91 8.12 0.33
N LEU A 88 -6.23 8.14 0.43
CA LEU A 88 -7.04 7.32 1.32
C LEU A 88 -7.85 6.29 0.53
N THR A 89 -8.01 5.13 1.15
CA THR A 89 -8.95 4.10 0.74
C THR A 89 -9.39 3.30 1.96
N ASP A 90 -10.12 2.21 1.76
CA ASP A 90 -10.55 1.33 2.83
C ASP A 90 -10.65 -0.13 2.38
N TYR A 91 -10.79 -1.01 3.37
CA TYR A 91 -10.87 -2.44 3.15
C TYR A 91 -12.07 -2.84 2.28
N ARG A 92 -13.20 -2.16 2.47
CA ARG A 92 -14.41 -2.35 1.68
C ARG A 92 -14.18 -2.11 0.20
N THR A 93 -13.55 -0.99 -0.14
CA THR A 93 -13.23 -0.63 -1.52
C THR A 93 -12.26 -1.64 -2.11
N PHE A 94 -11.22 -2.05 -1.38
CA PHE A 94 -10.30 -3.09 -1.81
C PHE A 94 -11.00 -4.40 -2.15
N VAL A 95 -11.89 -4.87 -1.28
CA VAL A 95 -12.72 -6.05 -1.51
C VAL A 95 -13.59 -5.91 -2.77
N GLY A 96 -14.19 -4.74 -2.98
CA GLY A 96 -15.10 -4.47 -4.08
C GLY A 96 -14.44 -4.09 -5.41
N THR A 97 -13.16 -3.74 -5.43
CA THR A 97 -12.40 -3.42 -6.66
C THR A 97 -11.32 -4.46 -6.95
N ASN A 98 -10.30 -4.57 -6.11
CA ASN A 98 -9.11 -5.39 -6.36
C ASN A 98 -9.40 -6.89 -6.21
N LEU A 99 -10.31 -7.26 -5.31
CA LEU A 99 -10.76 -8.65 -5.13
C LEU A 99 -12.11 -8.94 -5.82
N ASN A 100 -12.58 -8.03 -6.67
CA ASN A 100 -13.80 -8.22 -7.45
C ASN A 100 -13.55 -9.31 -8.52
N PRO A 101 -14.47 -10.27 -8.75
CA PRO A 101 -14.35 -11.19 -9.88
C PRO A 101 -14.23 -10.50 -11.24
N LEU A 102 -14.71 -9.26 -11.35
CA LEU A 102 -14.62 -8.40 -12.53
C LEU A 102 -13.54 -7.30 -12.37
N TRP A 103 -12.52 -7.51 -11.52
CA TRP A 103 -11.50 -6.50 -11.22
C TRP A 103 -10.85 -5.89 -12.47
N GLU A 104 -10.67 -6.67 -13.53
CA GLU A 104 -10.10 -6.20 -14.81
C GLU A 104 -10.90 -5.07 -15.45
N LYS A 105 -12.23 -5.03 -15.22
CA LYS A 105 -13.09 -3.96 -15.73
C LYS A 105 -12.84 -2.61 -15.04
N PHE A 106 -12.21 -2.60 -13.87
CA PHE A 106 -11.79 -1.37 -13.21
C PHE A 106 -10.47 -0.82 -13.77
N LEU A 107 -9.79 -1.57 -14.65
CA LEU A 107 -8.55 -1.10 -15.25
C LEU A 107 -8.80 -0.21 -16.47
N VAL A 108 -7.97 0.82 -16.61
CA VAL A 108 -7.91 1.67 -17.80
C VAL A 108 -6.74 1.19 -18.68
N PRO A 109 -6.86 1.14 -20.02
CA PRO A 109 -5.75 0.81 -20.89
C PRO A 109 -4.68 1.92 -20.85
N SER A 110 -3.68 1.74 -20.00
CA SER A 110 -2.56 2.64 -19.78
C SER A 110 -1.33 1.84 -19.37
N GLU A 111 -0.15 2.24 -19.85
CA GLU A 111 1.14 1.72 -19.37
C GLU A 111 1.55 2.35 -18.04
N ASP A 112 1.03 3.53 -17.71
CA ASP A 112 1.18 4.13 -16.40
C ASP A 112 0.22 3.43 -15.42
N ASP A 113 0.78 2.71 -14.46
CA ASP A 113 0.07 1.98 -13.41
C ASP A 113 -0.88 2.84 -12.57
N LEU A 114 -0.54 4.11 -12.36
CA LEU A 114 -1.36 5.02 -11.57
C LEU A 114 -2.67 5.33 -12.29
N ILE A 115 -2.58 5.53 -13.60
CA ILE A 115 -3.75 5.74 -14.47
C ILE A 115 -4.48 4.41 -14.67
N ARG A 116 -3.75 3.33 -14.95
CA ARG A 116 -4.31 1.99 -15.15
C ARG A 116 -5.17 1.55 -13.97
N CYS A 117 -4.71 1.82 -12.75
CA CYS A 117 -5.37 1.40 -11.52
C CYS A 117 -6.18 2.53 -10.84
N GLN A 118 -6.47 3.63 -11.53
CA GLN A 118 -7.12 4.81 -10.94
C GLN A 118 -8.50 4.52 -10.33
N HIS A 119 -9.22 3.51 -10.85
CA HIS A 119 -10.54 3.08 -10.35
C HIS A 119 -10.48 1.98 -9.29
N THR A 120 -9.28 1.60 -8.83
CA THR A 120 -9.10 0.57 -7.80
C THR A 120 -8.58 1.16 -6.48
N SER A 121 -8.82 0.45 -5.38
CA SER A 121 -8.44 0.86 -4.03
C SER A 121 -6.92 1.03 -3.86
N CYS A 122 -6.12 0.11 -4.40
CA CYS A 122 -4.65 0.10 -4.26
C CYS A 122 -4.14 0.38 -2.83
N PRO A 123 -4.58 -0.39 -1.81
CA PRO A 123 -4.12 -0.17 -0.44
C PRO A 123 -2.62 -0.45 -0.34
N LEU A 124 -1.88 0.47 0.27
CA LEU A 124 -0.45 0.32 0.51
C LEU A 124 -0.21 -0.71 1.63
N GLY A 125 0.47 -1.80 1.26
CA GLY A 125 1.00 -2.77 2.21
C GLY A 125 2.40 -2.41 2.68
N ASN A 126 2.83 -3.05 3.76
CA ASN A 126 4.23 -3.13 4.14
C ASN A 126 4.62 -4.58 4.39
N GLY A 127 5.90 -4.87 4.23
CA GLY A 127 6.47 -6.19 4.46
C GLY A 127 7.94 -6.08 4.77
N ALA A 128 8.48 -7.05 5.51
CA ALA A 128 9.87 -7.10 5.88
C ALA A 128 10.44 -8.50 5.64
N ILE A 129 11.59 -8.56 4.98
CA ILE A 129 12.41 -9.77 4.97
C ILE A 129 13.29 -9.70 6.22
N LEU A 130 13.01 -10.57 7.18
CA LEU A 130 13.75 -10.64 8.43
C LEU A 130 14.80 -11.76 8.36
N GLU A 131 16.08 -11.37 8.33
CA GLU A 131 17.22 -12.28 8.44
C GLU A 131 17.65 -12.40 9.92
N THR A 132 17.77 -13.63 10.41
CA THR A 132 18.30 -13.93 11.74
C THR A 132 19.84 -13.91 11.76
N SER A 133 20.45 -13.81 12.94
CA SER A 133 21.92 -13.84 13.08
C SER A 133 22.56 -15.13 12.57
N ASP A 134 21.80 -16.24 12.53
CA ASP A 134 22.20 -17.52 11.93
C ASP A 134 21.81 -17.67 10.45
N LYS A 135 21.55 -16.55 9.75
CA LYS A 135 21.36 -16.48 8.30
C LYS A 135 20.13 -17.24 7.77
N LYS A 136 19.05 -17.26 8.55
CA LYS A 136 17.75 -17.78 8.13
C LYS A 136 16.77 -16.64 7.88
N ILE A 137 15.84 -16.88 6.97
CA ILE A 137 14.76 -15.95 6.67
C ILE A 137 13.49 -16.38 7.41
N VAL A 138 12.87 -15.45 8.12
CA VAL A 138 11.61 -15.69 8.83
C VAL A 138 10.43 -15.58 7.88
N VAL A 139 9.58 -16.62 7.89
CA VAL A 139 8.29 -16.66 7.20
C VAL A 139 7.20 -17.10 8.17
N LEU A 140 5.95 -16.74 7.86
CA LEU A 140 4.77 -17.03 8.65
C LEU A 140 3.78 -17.84 7.80
N GLN A 141 3.14 -18.85 8.40
CA GLN A 141 2.02 -19.54 7.76
C GLN A 141 0.70 -18.88 8.19
N ARG A 142 -0.09 -18.43 7.21
CA ARG A 142 -1.41 -17.85 7.48
C ARG A 142 -2.38 -18.92 7.94
N SER A 143 -3.27 -18.55 8.84
CA SER A 143 -4.44 -19.37 9.21
C SER A 143 -5.28 -19.69 7.96
N TYR A 144 -6.01 -20.80 7.98
CA TYR A 144 -7.01 -21.12 6.95
C TYR A 144 -8.32 -20.34 7.14
N ASN A 145 -8.52 -19.69 8.30
CA ASN A 145 -9.73 -18.94 8.64
C ASN A 145 -9.54 -17.42 8.50
N VAL A 146 -9.05 -16.98 7.33
CA VAL A 146 -8.84 -15.55 7.00
C VAL A 146 -9.46 -15.26 5.64
N GLY A 147 -9.86 -14.00 5.40
CA GLY A 147 -10.50 -13.58 4.15
C GLY A 147 -9.59 -13.57 2.92
N GLU A 148 -8.26 -13.57 3.12
CA GLU A 148 -7.26 -13.45 2.07
C GLU A 148 -6.14 -14.46 2.22
N PHE A 149 -5.84 -15.16 1.13
CA PHE A 149 -4.72 -16.10 1.00
C PHE A 149 -4.62 -17.10 2.18
N PRO A 150 -5.70 -17.87 2.47
CA PRO A 150 -5.68 -18.84 3.57
C PRO A 150 -4.59 -19.91 3.36
N GLY A 151 -3.86 -20.24 4.42
CA GLY A 151 -2.80 -21.26 4.40
C GLY A 151 -1.50 -20.88 3.68
N HIS A 152 -1.42 -19.66 3.10
CA HIS A 152 -0.23 -19.22 2.36
C HIS A 152 0.92 -18.86 3.31
N VAL A 153 2.15 -19.05 2.82
CA VAL A 153 3.37 -18.59 3.49
C VAL A 153 3.64 -17.14 3.09
N VAL A 154 3.88 -16.28 4.09
CA VAL A 154 4.09 -14.84 3.90
C VAL A 154 5.26 -14.34 4.74
N PHE A 155 5.79 -13.17 4.38
CA PHE A 155 6.70 -12.42 5.23
C PHE A 155 5.93 -11.64 6.31
N PRO A 156 6.57 -11.30 7.45
CA PRO A 156 6.03 -10.33 8.39
C PRO A 156 5.66 -9.01 7.70
N GLY A 157 4.46 -8.49 7.99
CA GLY A 157 3.93 -7.29 7.33
C GLY A 157 2.47 -7.05 7.64
N GLY A 158 1.87 -6.07 6.96
CA GLY A 158 0.48 -5.67 7.15
C GLY A 158 0.08 -4.49 6.27
N HIS A 159 -1.05 -3.88 6.58
CA HIS A 159 -1.52 -2.66 5.92
C HIS A 159 -1.79 -1.59 6.98
N PRO A 160 -0.93 -0.56 7.10
CA PRO A 160 -1.06 0.49 8.11
C PRO A 160 -2.40 1.22 8.05
N GLU A 161 -2.91 1.59 9.22
CA GLU A 161 -4.15 2.36 9.34
C GLU A 161 -3.83 3.84 9.54
N PRO A 162 -4.40 4.76 8.74
CA PRO A 162 -4.10 6.19 8.84
C PRO A 162 -4.42 6.81 10.20
N GLU A 163 -5.38 6.24 10.94
CA GLU A 163 -5.82 6.76 12.24
C GLU A 163 -4.72 6.64 13.31
N GLU A 164 -3.90 5.59 13.25
CA GLU A 164 -2.78 5.34 14.17
C GLU A 164 -1.67 6.40 14.09
N VAL A 165 -1.64 7.17 13.01
CA VAL A 165 -0.66 8.25 12.77
C VAL A 165 -1.30 9.63 12.64
N GLY A 166 -2.57 9.77 13.03
CA GLY A 166 -3.28 11.05 12.97
C GLY A 166 -3.65 11.52 11.55
N ALA A 167 -3.64 10.63 10.56
CA ALA A 167 -3.96 10.89 9.16
C ALA A 167 -5.36 10.35 8.77
N ALA A 168 -6.30 10.36 9.72
CA ALA A 168 -7.65 9.78 9.55
C ALA A 168 -8.48 10.42 8.42
N SER A 169 -8.09 11.62 7.97
CA SER A 169 -8.68 12.35 6.84
C SER A 169 -7.63 13.29 6.23
N HIS A 170 -7.90 13.79 5.03
CA HIS A 170 -7.07 14.82 4.38
C HIS A 170 -7.16 16.21 5.05
N GLN A 171 -8.09 16.39 6.00
CA GLN A 171 -8.16 17.61 6.79
C GLN A 171 -7.06 17.59 7.86
N MET A 172 -5.93 18.25 7.57
CA MET A 172 -5.04 18.73 8.61
C MET A 172 -5.85 19.74 9.43
N GLY A 173 -6.28 19.37 10.64
CA GLY A 173 -7.08 20.27 11.47
C GLY A 173 -6.40 21.63 11.62
N GLU A 174 -7.18 22.72 11.54
CA GLU A 174 -6.78 24.10 11.85
C GLU A 174 -6.40 24.30 13.34
N ARG A 175 -5.67 23.36 13.94
CA ARG A 175 -5.28 23.37 15.36
C ARG A 175 -3.79 23.45 15.61
N LEU A 176 -2.98 23.77 14.60
CA LEU A 176 -1.55 24.09 14.75
C LEU A 176 -1.25 25.58 14.52
N THR A 177 -2.18 26.48 14.85
CA THR A 177 -1.81 27.88 15.10
C THR A 177 -1.51 28.03 16.60
N ASN A 178 -0.25 28.35 16.89
CA ASN A 178 0.32 28.67 18.21
C ASN A 178 0.86 27.48 19.03
N SER A 179 1.92 26.84 18.54
CA SER A 179 3.13 26.61 19.35
C SER A 179 4.30 26.22 18.44
N GLU A 180 5.49 26.58 18.89
CA GLU A 180 6.70 26.74 18.11
C GLU A 180 7.25 25.42 17.55
N HIS A 181 7.87 25.50 16.37
CA HIS A 181 8.87 24.57 15.82
C HIS A 181 8.73 23.10 16.24
N ASN A 182 7.91 22.34 15.52
CA ASN A 182 8.10 20.89 15.40
C ASN A 182 7.71 20.42 14.01
N ASN A 183 8.71 20.20 13.16
CA ASN A 183 8.64 19.36 11.97
C ASN A 183 8.38 17.90 12.41
N SER A 184 7.16 17.59 12.83
CA SER A 184 6.74 16.19 12.94
C SER A 184 6.31 15.70 11.55
N LYS A 185 7.32 15.37 10.74
CA LYS A 185 7.16 14.52 9.57
C LYS A 185 6.58 13.19 10.06
N GLY A 186 5.32 12.91 9.72
CA GLY A 186 4.72 11.58 9.92
C GLY A 186 5.38 10.58 8.98
N ILE A 187 6.55 10.07 9.37
CA ILE A 187 7.25 9.01 8.64
C ILE A 187 6.65 7.68 9.09
N ILE A 188 5.91 7.01 8.21
CA ILE A 188 5.58 5.60 8.39
C ILE A 188 6.84 4.82 8.09
N SER A 189 7.60 4.52 9.13
CA SER A 189 8.69 3.57 9.06
C SER A 189 8.86 2.88 10.40
N SER A 190 8.38 1.65 10.49
CA SER A 190 8.82 0.73 11.53
C SER A 190 10.23 0.26 11.14
N PHE A 191 11.27 0.97 11.59
CA PHE A 191 12.65 0.54 11.42
C PHE A 191 13.03 -0.39 12.58
N LEU A 192 13.46 -1.60 12.26
CA LEU A 192 14.34 -2.37 13.13
C LEU A 192 15.80 -1.97 12.84
N PRO A 193 16.67 -1.84 13.85
CA PRO A 193 18.07 -1.51 13.63
C PRO A 193 18.75 -2.62 12.81
N GLY A 194 19.22 -2.29 11.60
CA GLY A 194 20.08 -3.17 10.79
C GLY A 194 19.42 -3.95 9.64
N GLY A 195 18.16 -3.69 9.29
CA GLY A 195 17.50 -4.33 8.15
C GLY A 195 17.43 -3.44 6.91
N ASN A 196 17.70 -4.00 5.72
CA ASN A 196 17.39 -3.36 4.45
C ASN A 196 15.86 -3.18 4.34
N CYS A 197 15.39 -1.94 4.16
CA CYS A 197 13.97 -1.63 4.07
C CYS A 197 13.50 -1.78 2.62
N PHE A 198 12.58 -2.72 2.37
CA PHE A 198 11.91 -2.89 1.07
C PHE A 198 10.46 -2.46 1.22
N VAL A 199 10.03 -1.46 0.43
CA VAL A 199 8.62 -1.04 0.38
C VAL A 199 7.95 -1.83 -0.73
N PHE A 200 7.05 -2.74 -0.37
CA PHE A 200 6.21 -3.45 -1.33
C PHE A 200 4.88 -2.72 -1.47
N SER A 201 4.62 -2.14 -2.65
CA SER A 201 3.26 -1.77 -3.04
C SER A 201 2.62 -3.00 -3.68
N LEU A 202 1.51 -3.49 -3.11
CA LEU A 202 0.76 -4.59 -3.68
C LEU A 202 -0.31 -4.03 -4.61
N SER A 203 0.06 -3.71 -5.85
CA SER A 203 -0.91 -3.47 -6.92
C SER A 203 -1.25 -4.79 -7.62
N ASN A 204 -2.37 -5.38 -7.22
CA ASN A 204 -3.07 -6.53 -7.82
C ASN A 204 -2.29 -7.84 -8.05
N SER A 205 -2.93 -8.92 -7.57
CA SER A 205 -2.68 -10.32 -7.95
C SER A 205 -1.40 -10.99 -7.41
N ARG A 206 -1.58 -11.83 -6.37
CA ARG A 206 -0.69 -12.94 -5.95
C ARG A 206 0.82 -12.63 -5.90
N ALA A 207 1.28 -12.11 -4.77
CA ALA A 207 2.72 -12.07 -4.47
C ALA A 207 3.25 -13.47 -4.07
N TYR A 208 4.13 -14.02 -4.90
CA TYR A 208 5.14 -15.00 -4.49
C TYR A 208 6.51 -14.44 -4.88
N LEU A 209 7.45 -14.42 -3.92
CA LEU A 209 8.84 -14.05 -4.20
C LEU A 209 9.63 -15.32 -4.51
N ARG A 210 10.28 -15.33 -5.68
CA ARG A 210 11.37 -16.26 -5.99
C ARG A 210 12.64 -15.69 -5.38
N VAL A 211 13.26 -16.47 -4.50
CA VAL A 211 14.61 -16.21 -4.00
C VAL A 211 15.55 -16.95 -4.94
N ASP A 212 16.29 -16.22 -5.78
CA ASP A 212 17.50 -16.74 -6.43
C ASP A 212 18.72 -16.29 -5.61
#